data_AF-A0A397B4D2-F1
#
_entry.id   AF-A0A397B4D2-F1
#
_cell.length_a   1.000
_cell.length_b   1.000
_cell.length_c   1.000
_cell.angle_alpha   90.00
_cell.angle_beta   90.00
_cell.angle_gamma   90.00
#
_symmetry.space_group_name_H-M   'P 1'
#
loop_
_entity.id
_entity.type
_entity.pdbx_description
1 polymer ?
#
loop_
_entity_poly.entity_id
_entity_poly.type
_entity_poly.pdbx_seq_one_letter_code
_entity_poly.pdbx_strand_id
1 'polypeptide(L)'
;MSKSPAPLRSREFTNIARRLDSFNSDNVIYGLIGVNALVMCMWQKADTTAKRHFMASNFTTSPAHIKTGHVHTLLTAAFSHVDAIHFFGNMTGLFFFGREVCAILGPKRFLGLYLGSAVAVSLAQVVSQPLYSSRNSLSLGASGAVNAVTAFSICMFPHSTILLMFVLPLPAYVVGTLFILRDIWGAVGDRNTGVGHVAHLAGAGIGMFYYRRIFGRRSGFRRF
;
A
#
# COMPACT_ATOMS: atom_id res chain seq x y z
N MET A 1 21.26 11.15 -46.57
CA MET A 1 20.18 11.18 -45.55
C MET A 1 20.73 10.63 -44.23
N SER A 2 21.06 11.51 -43.29
CA SER A 2 21.53 11.15 -41.94
C SER A 2 20.31 10.80 -41.07
N LYS A 3 20.28 9.60 -40.49
CA LYS A 3 19.25 9.22 -39.51
C LYS A 3 19.54 9.97 -38.22
N SER A 4 18.63 10.87 -37.83
CA SER A 4 18.68 11.56 -36.54
C SER A 4 18.71 10.54 -35.39
N PRO A 5 19.64 10.63 -34.42
CA PRO A 5 19.67 9.72 -33.29
C PRO A 5 18.44 9.91 -32.39
N ALA A 6 17.86 8.80 -31.94
CA ALA A 6 16.72 8.81 -31.03
C ALA A 6 17.04 9.61 -29.75
N PRO A 7 16.07 10.36 -29.20
CA PRO A 7 16.32 11.24 -28.05
C PRO A 7 16.78 10.45 -26.81
N LEU A 8 17.80 11.01 -26.13
CA LEU A 8 18.52 10.45 -24.97
C LEU A 8 17.65 10.12 -23.74
N ARG A 9 16.36 10.47 -23.75
CA ARG A 9 15.41 10.28 -22.63
C ARG A 9 14.91 8.83 -22.47
N SER A 10 15.46 7.87 -23.20
CA SER A 10 14.85 6.53 -23.39
C SER A 10 15.71 5.32 -23.01
N ARG A 11 16.98 5.47 -22.65
CA ARG A 11 17.86 4.31 -22.34
C ARG A 11 17.93 3.95 -20.86
N GLU A 12 18.13 4.92 -19.98
CA GLU A 12 18.32 4.65 -18.54
C GLU A 12 17.04 4.17 -17.84
N PHE A 13 15.90 4.83 -18.07
CA PHE A 13 14.60 4.38 -17.55
C PHE A 13 14.24 2.97 -18.03
N THR A 14 14.57 2.65 -19.29
CA THR A 14 14.36 1.31 -19.86
C THR A 14 15.28 0.27 -19.19
N ASN A 15 16.50 0.66 -18.82
CA ASN A 15 17.42 -0.21 -18.09
C ASN A 15 16.96 -0.49 -16.65
N ILE A 16 16.47 0.53 -15.93
CA ILE A 16 15.91 0.35 -14.58
C ILE A 16 14.67 -0.55 -14.63
N ALA A 17 13.76 -0.28 -15.56
CA ALA A 17 12.58 -1.11 -15.78
C ALA A 17 12.94 -2.58 -16.04
N ARG A 18 13.89 -2.84 -16.93
CA ARG A 18 14.33 -4.19 -17.28
C ARG A 18 15.00 -4.90 -16.09
N ARG A 19 15.75 -4.18 -15.27
CA ARG A 19 16.32 -4.71 -14.02
C ARG A 19 15.23 -5.09 -13.02
N LEU A 20 14.20 -4.25 -12.87
CA LEU A 20 13.07 -4.57 -11.98
C LEU A 20 12.36 -5.85 -12.42
N ASP A 21 12.11 -6.00 -13.71
CA ASP A 21 11.46 -7.20 -14.27
C ASP A 21 12.31 -8.47 -14.14
N SER A 22 13.63 -8.34 -13.90
CA SER A 22 14.52 -9.49 -13.69
C SER A 22 14.49 -10.06 -12.26
N PHE A 23 13.85 -9.36 -11.32
CA PHE A 23 13.73 -9.87 -9.95
C PHE A 23 12.74 -11.03 -9.87
N ASN A 24 13.01 -11.99 -8.98
CA ASN A 24 12.01 -12.98 -8.59
C ASN A 24 10.91 -12.27 -7.77
N SER A 25 9.65 -12.53 -8.09
CA SER A 25 8.48 -11.99 -7.38
C SER A 25 8.58 -12.21 -5.86
N ASP A 26 9.05 -13.37 -5.42
CA ASP A 26 9.19 -13.67 -3.99
C ASP A 26 10.23 -12.76 -3.32
N ASN A 27 11.35 -12.46 -4.00
CA ASN A 27 12.38 -11.56 -3.48
C ASN A 27 11.86 -10.13 -3.32
N VAL A 28 10.95 -9.68 -4.18
CA VAL A 28 10.30 -8.37 -4.04
C VAL A 28 9.48 -8.33 -2.76
N ILE A 29 8.68 -9.37 -2.51
CA ILE A 29 7.84 -9.46 -1.31
C ILE A 29 8.70 -9.54 -0.05
N TYR A 30 9.71 -10.41 -0.01
CA TYR A 30 10.63 -10.50 1.12
C TYR A 30 11.40 -9.21 1.35
N GLY A 31 11.78 -8.50 0.29
CA GLY A 31 12.42 -7.18 0.38
C GLY A 31 11.51 -6.17 1.06
N LEU A 32 10.24 -6.07 0.65
CA LEU A 32 9.28 -5.15 1.27
C LEU A 32 8.99 -5.52 2.74
N ILE A 33 8.82 -6.80 3.05
CA ILE A 33 8.65 -7.28 4.43
C ILE A 33 9.90 -6.94 5.26
N GLY A 34 11.09 -7.20 4.73
CA GLY A 34 12.37 -6.89 5.37
C GLY A 34 12.53 -5.40 5.69
N VAL A 35 12.18 -4.50 4.75
CA VAL A 35 12.22 -3.06 4.99
C VAL A 35 11.26 -2.65 6.12
N ASN A 36 10.01 -3.15 6.12
CA ASN A 36 9.07 -2.86 7.20
C ASN A 36 9.60 -3.39 8.55
N ALA A 37 10.17 -4.59 8.57
CA ALA A 37 10.74 -5.19 9.77
C ALA A 37 11.91 -4.35 10.31
N LEU A 38 12.79 -3.88 9.43
CA LEU A 38 13.90 -3.00 9.80
C LEU A 38 13.41 -1.70 10.43
N VAL A 39 12.42 -1.03 9.82
CA VAL A 39 11.86 0.22 10.36
C VAL A 39 11.13 -0.03 11.69
N MET A 40 10.42 -1.15 11.83
CA MET A 40 9.83 -1.55 13.12
C MET A 40 10.93 -1.75 14.18
N CYS A 41 12.04 -2.42 13.85
CA CYS A 41 13.18 -2.54 14.77
C CYS A 41 13.78 -1.18 15.14
N MET A 42 13.82 -0.22 14.21
CA MET A 42 14.24 1.16 14.51
C MET A 42 13.31 1.82 15.53
N TRP A 43 12.00 1.63 15.42
CA TRP A 43 11.03 2.07 16.44
C TRP A 43 11.29 1.43 17.80
N GLN A 44 11.50 0.12 17.86
CA GLN A 44 11.75 -0.58 19.13
C GLN A 44 13.07 -0.14 19.79
N LYS A 45 14.06 0.28 19.00
CA LYS A 45 15.35 0.81 19.48
C LYS A 45 15.35 2.32 19.72
N ALA A 46 14.24 3.01 19.52
CA ALA A 46 14.09 4.44 19.80
C ALA A 46 13.87 4.69 21.30
N ASP A 47 14.88 4.36 22.10
CA ASP A 47 14.91 4.49 23.56
C ASP A 47 15.07 5.94 24.06
N THR A 48 15.68 6.82 23.27
CA THR A 48 15.84 8.24 23.61
C THR A 48 14.80 9.14 22.94
N THR A 49 14.52 10.29 23.55
CA THR A 49 13.64 11.34 22.97
C THR A 49 14.10 11.77 21.58
N ALA A 50 15.41 11.90 21.36
CA ALA A 50 15.97 12.27 20.06
C ALA A 50 15.68 11.20 18.99
N LYS A 51 15.83 9.92 19.31
CA LYS A 51 15.51 8.82 18.38
C LYS A 51 14.01 8.75 18.10
N ARG A 52 13.16 8.93 19.11
CA ARG A 52 11.69 8.95 18.92
C ARG A 52 11.26 10.11 18.05
N HIS A 53 11.83 11.30 18.26
CA HIS A 53 11.58 12.45 17.42
C HIS A 53 12.03 12.19 15.98
N PHE A 54 13.22 11.62 15.77
CA PHE A 54 13.69 11.24 14.45
C PHE A 54 12.72 10.28 13.75
N MET A 55 12.24 9.24 14.45
CA MET A 55 11.27 8.29 13.90
C MET A 55 9.94 8.98 13.57
N ALA A 56 9.41 9.81 14.46
CA ALA A 56 8.19 10.57 14.22
C ALA A 56 8.32 11.48 12.99
N SER A 57 9.41 12.23 12.87
CA SER A 57 9.62 13.19 11.78
C SER A 57 9.84 12.55 10.40
N ASN A 58 10.30 11.30 10.35
CA ASN A 58 10.73 10.66 9.10
C ASN A 58 9.93 9.43 8.71
N PHE A 59 9.25 8.77 9.65
CA PHE A 59 8.51 7.53 9.43
C PHE A 59 7.05 7.65 9.86
N THR A 60 6.55 8.87 10.00
CA THR A 60 5.12 9.15 10.13
C THR A 60 4.74 10.30 9.22
N THR A 61 3.48 10.38 8.82
CA THR A 61 2.97 11.44 7.96
C THR A 61 1.84 12.20 8.65
N SER A 62 1.76 13.49 8.39
CA SER A 62 0.68 14.37 8.85
C SER A 62 0.64 15.67 8.02
N PRO A 63 -0.43 16.47 8.11
CA PRO A 63 -0.51 17.79 7.47
C PRO A 63 0.69 18.70 7.80
N ALA A 64 1.15 18.69 9.04
CA ALA A 64 2.33 19.46 9.45
C ALA A 64 3.61 19.03 8.74
N HIS A 65 3.82 17.72 8.53
CA HIS A 65 4.97 17.21 7.76
C HIS A 65 4.96 17.74 6.33
N ILE A 66 3.80 17.69 5.67
CA ILE A 66 3.67 18.18 4.28
C ILE A 66 3.89 19.69 4.21
N LYS A 67 3.32 20.46 5.14
CA LYS A 67 3.50 21.93 5.21
C LYS A 67 4.96 22.34 5.43
N THR A 68 5.74 21.53 6.15
CA THR A 68 7.15 21.80 6.45
C THR A 68 8.11 21.20 5.42
N GLY A 69 7.60 20.63 4.33
CA GLY A 69 8.42 20.10 3.23
C GLY A 69 8.89 18.65 3.39
N HIS A 70 8.46 17.93 4.43
CA HIS A 70 8.80 16.52 4.67
C HIS A 70 7.97 15.59 3.77
N VAL A 71 8.01 15.80 2.44
CA VAL A 71 7.19 15.05 1.46
C VAL A 71 7.55 13.57 1.36
N HIS A 72 8.77 13.19 1.76
CA HIS A 72 9.19 11.79 1.82
C HIS A 72 8.34 10.96 2.79
N THR A 73 7.75 11.60 3.81
CA THR A 73 6.87 10.95 4.79
C THR A 73 5.64 10.30 4.16
N LEU A 74 5.19 10.77 3.00
CA LEU A 74 4.10 10.12 2.24
C LEU A 74 4.45 8.69 1.85
N LEU A 75 5.73 8.40 1.62
CA LEU A 75 6.20 7.06 1.29
C LEU A 75 6.69 6.31 2.53
N THR A 76 7.57 6.94 3.32
CA THR A 76 8.23 6.25 4.45
C THR A 76 7.28 5.88 5.57
N ALA A 77 6.17 6.62 5.77
CA ALA A 77 5.13 6.25 6.72
C ALA A 77 4.45 4.92 6.36
N ALA A 78 4.42 4.53 5.09
CA ALA A 78 3.86 3.25 4.66
C ALA A 78 4.76 2.05 4.98
N PHE A 79 6.01 2.29 5.43
CA PHE A 79 6.96 1.26 5.85
C PHE A 79 7.14 1.21 7.37
N SER A 80 6.25 1.86 8.13
CA SER A 80 6.45 2.16 9.53
C SER A 80 5.37 1.51 10.39
N HIS A 81 5.80 0.81 11.45
CA HIS A 81 4.93 0.16 12.42
C HIS A 81 5.51 0.33 13.82
N VAL A 82 4.67 0.74 14.76
CA VAL A 82 5.04 0.87 16.19
C VAL A 82 4.61 -0.37 16.97
N ASP A 83 3.49 -0.99 16.58
CA ASP A 83 2.91 -2.15 17.26
C ASP A 83 3.08 -3.45 16.45
N ALA A 84 3.33 -4.55 17.16
CA ALA A 84 3.65 -5.84 16.56
C ALA A 84 2.46 -6.51 15.88
N ILE A 85 1.24 -6.30 16.39
CA ILE A 85 0.03 -6.93 15.84
C ILE A 85 -0.33 -6.32 14.48
N HIS A 86 -0.30 -4.99 14.37
CA HIS A 86 -0.53 -4.30 13.10
C HIS A 86 0.57 -4.60 12.08
N PHE A 87 1.83 -4.69 12.52
CA PHE A 87 2.92 -5.18 11.66
C PHE A 87 2.61 -6.58 11.13
N PHE A 88 2.30 -7.52 12.03
CA PHE A 88 2.02 -8.91 11.67
C PHE A 88 0.84 -9.05 10.70
N GLY A 89 -0.27 -8.34 10.96
CA GLY A 89 -1.44 -8.34 10.08
C GLY A 89 -1.12 -7.82 8.67
N ASN A 90 -0.37 -6.72 8.58
CA ASN A 90 0.04 -6.16 7.29
C ASN A 90 0.99 -7.08 6.53
N MET A 91 2.01 -7.63 7.21
CA MET A 91 3.00 -8.48 6.57
C MET A 91 2.40 -9.83 6.15
N THR A 92 1.42 -10.34 6.91
CA THR A 92 0.60 -11.49 6.49
C THR A 92 -0.14 -11.19 5.19
N GLY A 93 -0.88 -10.07 5.15
CA GLY A 93 -1.61 -9.67 3.94
C GLY A 93 -0.68 -9.47 2.74
N LEU A 94 0.45 -8.79 2.95
CA LEU A 94 1.47 -8.60 1.93
C LEU A 94 2.10 -9.93 1.47
N PHE A 95 2.33 -10.89 2.37
CA PHE A 95 2.88 -12.18 2.02
C PHE A 95 1.92 -13.00 1.15
N PHE A 96 0.65 -13.14 1.56
CA PHE A 96 -0.30 -13.95 0.82
C PHE A 96 -0.78 -13.27 -0.47
N PHE A 97 -1.37 -12.08 -0.36
CA PHE A 97 -1.92 -11.37 -1.52
C PHE A 97 -0.81 -10.76 -2.38
N GLY A 98 0.27 -10.27 -1.77
CA GLY A 98 1.36 -9.66 -2.52
C GLY A 98 2.10 -10.66 -3.40
N ARG A 99 2.38 -11.87 -2.92
CA ARG A 99 3.01 -12.92 -3.76
C ARG A 99 2.14 -13.28 -4.96
N GLU A 100 0.85 -13.51 -4.73
CA GLU A 100 -0.10 -13.82 -5.80
C GLU A 100 -0.17 -12.70 -6.85
N VAL A 101 -0.37 -11.45 -6.40
CA VAL A 101 -0.47 -10.29 -7.29
C VAL A 101 0.85 -10.00 -8.00
N CYS A 102 1.99 -10.16 -7.33
CA CYS A 102 3.30 -9.96 -7.93
C CYS A 102 3.62 -11.03 -8.99
N ALA A 103 3.20 -12.28 -8.77
CA ALA A 103 3.33 -13.33 -9.78
C ALA A 103 2.52 -13.02 -11.06
N ILE A 104 1.34 -12.40 -10.91
CA ILE A 104 0.46 -12.04 -12.03
C ILE A 104 0.96 -10.79 -12.77
N LEU A 105 1.32 -9.76 -12.03
CA LEU A 105 1.70 -8.46 -12.58
C LEU A 105 3.15 -8.40 -13.05
N GLY A 106 4.01 -9.22 -12.45
CA GLY A 106 5.46 -9.06 -12.48
C GLY A 106 5.96 -8.00 -11.48
N PRO A 107 7.23 -8.10 -11.05
CA PRO A 107 7.87 -7.22 -10.06
C PRO A 107 7.64 -5.72 -10.26
N LYS A 108 7.87 -5.22 -11.47
CA LYS A 108 7.84 -3.78 -11.76
C LYS A 108 6.44 -3.19 -11.58
N ARG A 109 5.42 -3.86 -12.11
CA ARG A 109 4.03 -3.40 -12.02
C ARG A 109 3.50 -3.55 -10.60
N PHE A 110 3.89 -4.64 -9.92
CA PHE A 110 3.58 -4.81 -8.51
C PHE A 110 4.17 -3.70 -7.64
N LEU A 111 5.46 -3.38 -7.80
CA LEU A 111 6.09 -2.26 -7.09
C LEU A 111 5.43 -0.92 -7.42
N GLY A 112 5.03 -0.70 -8.68
CA GLY A 112 4.26 0.46 -9.07
C GLY A 112 2.91 0.57 -8.35
N LEU A 113 2.18 -0.55 -8.22
CA LEU A 113 0.94 -0.63 -7.46
C LEU A 113 1.20 -0.37 -5.97
N TYR A 114 2.15 -1.08 -5.35
CA TYR A 114 2.43 -0.99 -3.92
C TYR A 114 2.94 0.39 -3.51
N LEU A 115 4.00 0.90 -4.14
CA LEU A 115 4.60 2.19 -3.81
C LEU A 115 3.72 3.36 -4.24
N GLY A 116 3.05 3.25 -5.40
CA GLY A 116 2.13 4.28 -5.87
C GLY A 116 0.90 4.42 -4.97
N SER A 117 0.33 3.29 -4.53
CA SER A 117 -0.78 3.29 -3.58
C SER A 117 -0.34 3.77 -2.19
N ALA A 118 0.86 3.41 -1.71
CA ALA A 118 1.41 3.93 -0.46
C ALA A 118 1.39 5.47 -0.42
N VAL A 119 1.94 6.12 -1.46
CA VAL A 119 1.97 7.59 -1.54
C VAL A 119 0.56 8.17 -1.66
N ALA A 120 -0.27 7.62 -2.54
CA ALA A 120 -1.62 8.13 -2.78
C ALA A 120 -2.53 7.99 -1.55
N VAL A 121 -2.42 6.89 -0.81
CA VAL A 121 -3.16 6.67 0.43
C VAL A 121 -2.69 7.61 1.53
N SER A 122 -1.38 7.74 1.74
CA SER A 122 -0.84 8.72 2.70
C SER A 122 -1.31 10.14 2.38
N LEU A 123 -1.38 10.50 1.10
CA LEU A 123 -1.88 11.80 0.68
C LEU A 123 -3.39 11.95 0.96
N ALA A 124 -4.21 10.94 0.61
CA ALA A 124 -5.64 10.94 0.91
C ALA A 124 -5.89 11.07 2.41
N GLN A 125 -5.04 10.44 3.22
CA GLN A 125 -5.09 10.52 4.66
C GLN A 125 -4.77 11.92 5.17
N VAL A 126 -3.68 12.52 4.71
CA VAL A 126 -3.29 13.90 5.08
C VAL A 126 -4.37 14.91 4.69
N VAL A 127 -4.95 14.77 3.49
CA VAL A 127 -5.98 15.69 2.98
C VAL A 127 -7.29 15.54 3.74
N SER A 128 -7.66 14.32 4.13
CA SER A 128 -8.90 14.06 4.87
C SER A 128 -8.79 14.40 6.35
N GLN A 129 -7.59 14.39 6.94
CA GLN A 129 -7.40 14.58 8.38
C GLN A 129 -8.09 15.82 9.00
N PRO A 130 -8.08 17.02 8.39
CA PRO A 130 -8.78 18.18 8.92
C PRO A 130 -10.31 18.01 9.04
N LEU A 131 -10.90 17.05 8.30
CA LEU A 131 -12.33 16.75 8.36
C LEU A 131 -12.71 15.93 9.61
N TYR A 132 -11.74 15.28 10.23
CA TYR A 132 -11.95 14.33 11.33
C TYR A 132 -11.38 14.84 12.65
N SER A 133 -10.24 15.54 12.61
CA SER A 133 -9.53 15.99 13.80
C SER A 133 -8.98 17.40 13.62
N SER A 134 -9.19 18.26 14.62
CA SER A 134 -8.53 19.56 14.73
C SER A 134 -7.07 19.43 15.16
N ARG A 135 -6.65 18.26 15.66
CA ARG A 135 -5.27 17.97 16.08
C ARG A 135 -4.49 17.31 14.95
N ASN A 136 -3.22 17.71 14.82
CA ASN A 136 -2.24 17.05 13.96
C ASN A 136 -1.85 15.69 14.55
N SER A 137 -2.65 14.66 14.29
CA SER A 137 -2.30 13.26 14.50
C SER A 137 -1.26 12.77 13.49
N LEU A 138 -0.41 11.87 13.95
CA LEU A 138 0.60 11.19 13.13
C LEU A 138 0.00 9.89 12.58
N SER A 139 0.26 9.61 11.31
CA SER A 139 -0.11 8.36 10.66
C SER A 139 1.11 7.54 10.25
N LEU A 140 1.00 6.23 10.37
CA LEU A 140 1.96 5.24 9.90
C LEU A 140 1.27 3.91 9.65
N GLY A 141 1.81 3.12 8.73
CA GLY A 141 1.38 1.75 8.46
C GLY A 141 1.27 1.43 6.97
N ALA A 142 1.60 0.18 6.63
CA ALA A 142 1.47 -0.35 5.27
C ALA A 142 0.03 -0.64 4.83
N SER A 143 -0.97 -0.55 5.74
CA SER A 143 -2.32 -1.08 5.53
C SER A 143 -3.03 -0.52 4.29
N GLY A 144 -2.84 0.76 3.97
CA GLY A 144 -3.35 1.35 2.74
C GLY A 144 -2.86 0.67 1.46
N ALA A 145 -1.54 0.44 1.37
CA ALA A 145 -0.91 -0.22 0.23
C ALA A 145 -1.25 -1.72 0.19
N VAL A 146 -1.29 -2.37 1.35
CA VAL A 146 -1.72 -3.78 1.46
C VAL A 146 -3.19 -3.94 1.06
N ASN A 147 -4.06 -2.99 1.39
CA ASN A 147 -5.46 -2.98 0.95
C ASN A 147 -5.58 -2.80 -0.58
N ALA A 148 -4.73 -1.98 -1.20
CA ALA A 148 -4.68 -1.89 -2.66
C ALA A 148 -4.30 -3.22 -3.32
N VAL A 149 -3.29 -3.91 -2.78
CA VAL A 149 -2.90 -5.25 -3.26
C VAL A 149 -4.01 -6.28 -3.01
N THR A 150 -4.61 -6.26 -1.83
CA THR A 150 -5.68 -7.19 -1.44
C THR A 150 -6.92 -6.99 -2.31
N ALA A 151 -7.36 -5.75 -2.52
CA ALA A 151 -8.50 -5.46 -3.38
C ALA A 151 -8.24 -5.87 -4.83
N PHE A 152 -7.01 -5.68 -5.32
CA PHE A 152 -6.62 -6.19 -6.64
C PHE A 152 -6.73 -7.72 -6.72
N SER A 153 -6.22 -8.46 -5.72
CA SER A 153 -6.33 -9.92 -5.64
C SER A 153 -7.80 -10.38 -5.59
N ILE A 154 -8.63 -9.76 -4.75
CA ILE A 154 -10.06 -10.08 -4.65
C ILE A 154 -10.78 -9.86 -5.99
N CYS A 155 -10.43 -8.81 -6.74
CA CYS A 155 -10.98 -8.61 -8.08
C CYS A 155 -10.54 -9.67 -9.08
N MET A 156 -9.32 -10.21 -8.97
CA MET A 156 -8.82 -11.30 -9.81
C MET A 156 -9.48 -12.64 -9.47
N PHE A 157 -9.66 -12.92 -8.18
CA PHE A 157 -10.11 -14.22 -7.69
C PHE A 157 -11.28 -14.10 -6.70
N PRO A 158 -12.44 -13.57 -7.12
CA PRO A 158 -13.54 -13.24 -6.20
C PRO A 158 -14.09 -14.46 -5.46
N HIS A 159 -14.04 -15.65 -6.06
CA HIS A 159 -14.54 -16.90 -5.48
C HIS A 159 -13.47 -17.72 -4.74
N SER A 160 -12.24 -17.24 -4.64
CA SER A 160 -11.21 -17.89 -3.82
C SER A 160 -11.59 -17.85 -2.34
N THR A 161 -11.12 -18.81 -1.55
CA THR A 161 -11.39 -18.85 -0.11
C THR A 161 -10.33 -18.07 0.64
N ILE A 162 -10.74 -17.09 1.44
CA ILE A 162 -9.91 -16.37 2.39
C ILE A 162 -10.33 -16.77 3.81
N LEU A 163 -9.36 -17.12 4.65
CA LEU A 163 -9.60 -17.36 6.07
C LEU A 163 -9.63 -16.02 6.82
N LEU A 164 -10.84 -15.51 7.07
CA LEU A 164 -11.02 -14.31 7.88
C LEU A 164 -10.52 -14.59 9.31
N MET A 165 -9.55 -13.79 9.75
CA MET A 165 -8.87 -13.94 11.04
C MET A 165 -8.27 -15.34 11.27
N PHE A 166 -7.90 -16.05 10.20
CA PHE A 166 -7.40 -17.44 10.23
C PHE A 166 -8.40 -18.50 10.74
N VAL A 167 -9.67 -18.13 10.96
CA VAL A 167 -10.67 -19.04 11.54
C VAL A 167 -11.80 -19.32 10.57
N LEU A 168 -12.37 -18.27 9.95
CA LEU A 168 -13.61 -18.41 9.19
C LEU A 168 -13.33 -18.39 7.67
N PRO A 169 -13.48 -19.52 6.96
CA PRO A 169 -13.33 -19.56 5.50
C PRO A 169 -14.52 -18.86 4.84
N LEU A 170 -14.24 -17.81 4.07
CA LEU A 170 -15.24 -17.09 3.30
C LEU A 170 -14.75 -16.85 1.87
N PRO A 171 -15.67 -16.76 0.89
CA PRO A 171 -15.30 -16.28 -0.44
C PRO A 171 -14.68 -14.88 -0.38
N ALA A 172 -13.66 -14.64 -1.19
CA ALA A 172 -12.90 -13.40 -1.20
C ALA A 172 -13.77 -12.15 -1.43
N TYR A 173 -14.79 -12.25 -2.29
CA TYR A 173 -15.74 -11.16 -2.51
C TYR A 173 -16.54 -10.80 -1.25
N VAL A 174 -16.85 -11.79 -0.39
CA VAL A 174 -17.55 -11.56 0.88
C VAL A 174 -16.63 -10.83 1.84
N VAL A 175 -15.40 -11.30 2.01
CA VAL A 175 -14.40 -10.64 2.88
C VAL A 175 -14.14 -9.21 2.44
N GLY A 176 -13.92 -8.99 1.14
CA GLY A 176 -13.71 -7.65 0.58
C GLY A 176 -14.89 -6.73 0.82
N THR A 177 -16.12 -7.22 0.59
CA THR A 177 -17.34 -6.44 0.85
C THR A 177 -17.46 -6.06 2.33
N LEU A 178 -17.25 -7.01 3.25
CA LEU A 178 -17.34 -6.76 4.68
C LEU A 178 -16.30 -5.72 5.15
N PHE A 179 -15.07 -5.79 4.65
CA PHE A 179 -14.04 -4.79 4.99
C PHE A 179 -14.38 -3.41 4.45
N ILE A 180 -14.86 -3.29 3.21
CA ILE A 180 -15.31 -2.02 2.65
C ILE A 180 -16.47 -1.44 3.46
N LEU A 181 -17.48 -2.25 3.81
CA LEU A 181 -18.62 -1.80 4.61
C LEU A 181 -18.19 -1.33 6.00
N ARG A 182 -17.32 -2.08 6.68
CA ARG A 182 -16.73 -1.68 7.96
C ARG A 182 -16.00 -0.34 7.85
N ASP A 183 -15.19 -0.16 6.81
CA ASP A 183 -14.42 1.06 6.64
C ASP A 183 -15.32 2.25 6.24
N ILE A 184 -16.38 2.06 5.46
CA ILE A 184 -17.39 3.12 5.22
C ILE A 184 -18.06 3.51 6.54
N TRP A 185 -18.49 2.54 7.33
CA TRP A 185 -19.12 2.79 8.62
C TRP A 185 -18.20 3.58 9.56
N GLY A 186 -16.94 3.16 9.70
CA GLY A 186 -15.95 3.85 10.52
C GLY A 186 -15.59 5.25 10.00
N ALA A 187 -15.49 5.42 8.68
CA ALA A 187 -15.21 6.71 8.05
C ALA A 187 -16.35 7.73 8.21
N VAL A 188 -17.59 7.29 8.45
CA VAL A 188 -18.74 8.18 8.66
C VAL A 188 -19.07 8.35 10.15
N GLY A 189 -18.95 7.27 10.93
CA GLY A 189 -19.41 7.20 12.31
C GLY A 189 -18.39 7.57 13.38
N ASP A 190 -17.08 7.50 13.10
CA ASP A 190 -16.03 7.74 14.09
C ASP A 190 -15.10 8.89 13.69
N ARG A 191 -15.15 10.00 14.44
CA ARG A 191 -14.29 11.16 14.21
C ARG A 191 -12.84 10.94 14.64
N ASN A 192 -12.58 10.02 15.56
CA ASN A 192 -11.24 9.75 16.08
C ASN A 192 -10.46 8.77 15.19
N THR A 193 -11.13 7.80 14.58
CA THR A 193 -10.50 6.75 13.75
C THR A 193 -10.81 6.87 12.25
N GLY A 194 -11.76 7.73 11.86
CA GLY A 194 -12.24 7.86 10.48
C GLY A 194 -11.16 8.11 9.44
N VAL A 195 -10.09 8.81 9.82
CA VAL A 195 -8.91 9.05 8.96
C VAL A 195 -8.26 7.73 8.50
N GLY A 196 -8.15 6.74 9.40
CA GLY A 196 -7.61 5.42 9.07
C GLY A 196 -8.53 4.64 8.12
N HIS A 197 -9.85 4.76 8.32
CA HIS A 197 -10.82 4.13 7.43
C HIS A 197 -10.82 4.73 6.02
N VAL A 198 -10.65 6.05 5.88
CA VAL A 198 -10.47 6.69 4.56
C VAL A 198 -9.23 6.16 3.86
N ALA A 199 -8.13 5.97 4.59
CA ALA A 199 -6.91 5.40 4.03
C ALA A 199 -7.15 3.97 3.49
N HIS A 200 -7.87 3.14 4.23
CA HIS A 200 -8.25 1.79 3.80
C HIS A 200 -9.14 1.78 2.54
N LEU A 201 -10.14 2.67 2.49
CA LEU A 201 -11.03 2.82 1.33
C LEU A 201 -10.29 3.33 0.10
N ALA A 202 -9.40 4.31 0.28
CA ALA A 202 -8.55 4.82 -0.80
C ALA A 202 -7.67 3.70 -1.37
N GLY A 203 -7.05 2.89 -0.50
CA GLY A 203 -6.28 1.72 -0.89
C GLY A 203 -7.11 0.73 -1.73
N ALA A 204 -8.26 0.30 -1.19
CA ALA A 204 -9.15 -0.61 -1.89
C ALA A 204 -9.57 -0.07 -3.28
N GLY A 205 -9.96 1.21 -3.35
CA GLY A 205 -10.32 1.88 -4.59
C GLY A 205 -9.18 1.92 -5.62
N ILE A 206 -7.94 2.19 -5.19
CA ILE A 206 -6.76 2.18 -6.07
C ILE A 206 -6.52 0.77 -6.62
N GLY A 207 -6.62 -0.26 -5.78
CA GLY A 207 -6.48 -1.67 -6.19
C GLY A 207 -7.51 -2.06 -7.26
N MET A 208 -8.78 -1.79 -7.00
CA MET A 208 -9.89 -2.05 -7.93
C MET A 208 -9.72 -1.28 -9.25
N PHE A 209 -9.32 -0.01 -9.17
CA PHE A 209 -9.06 0.82 -10.35
C PHE A 209 -7.90 0.26 -11.18
N TYR A 210 -6.81 -0.13 -10.54
CA TYR A 210 -5.64 -0.68 -11.22
C TYR A 210 -5.96 -2.02 -11.91
N TYR A 211 -6.72 -2.91 -11.23
CA TYR A 211 -7.27 -4.12 -11.84
C TYR A 211 -8.09 -3.80 -13.09
N ARG A 212 -9.06 -2.89 -12.98
CA ARG A 212 -9.91 -2.50 -14.11
C ARG A 212 -9.10 -1.87 -15.24
N ARG A 213 -8.03 -1.14 -14.95
CA ARG A 213 -7.17 -0.52 -15.97
C ARG A 213 -6.38 -1.54 -16.78
N ILE A 214 -5.99 -2.67 -16.16
CA ILE A 214 -5.23 -3.74 -16.81
C ILE A 214 -6.16 -4.72 -17.52
N PHE A 215 -7.24 -5.15 -16.87
CA PHE A 215 -8.11 -6.24 -17.36
C PHE A 215 -9.45 -5.77 -17.91
N GLY A 216 -9.94 -4.59 -17.53
CA GLY A 216 -11.20 -4.03 -18.02
C GLY A 216 -11.20 -3.58 -19.48
N ARG A 217 -10.04 -3.59 -20.15
CA ARG A 217 -9.94 -3.38 -21.62
C ARG A 217 -10.02 -4.68 -22.42
N ARG A 218 -10.19 -5.84 -21.77
CA ARG A 218 -10.38 -7.15 -22.39
C ARG A 218 -11.81 -7.66 -22.21
N SER A 219 -12.81 -6.81 -22.44
CA SER A 219 -14.17 -7.24 -22.75
C SER A 219 -14.17 -7.89 -24.14
N GLY A 220 -13.67 -9.13 -24.17
CA GLY A 220 -13.44 -9.97 -25.32
C GLY A 220 -12.87 -11.30 -24.82
N PHE A 221 -13.74 -12.10 -24.18
CA PHE A 221 -13.61 -13.55 -23.97
C PHE A 221 -12.36 -14.07 -23.21
N ARG A 222 -12.58 -14.53 -21.96
CA ARG A 222 -12.57 -15.96 -21.59
C ARG A 222 -12.69 -16.09 -20.06
N ARG A 223 -13.85 -16.56 -19.62
CA ARG A 223 -13.98 -17.32 -18.37
C ARG A 223 -13.26 -18.66 -18.59
N PHE A 224 -12.42 -19.04 -17.65
CA PHE A 224 -12.09 -20.45 -17.38
C PHE A 224 -12.78 -20.82 -16.08
#